data_AF-A0A1M7MWM2-F1
#
_entry.id   AF-A0A1M7MWM2-F1
#
_cell.length_a   1.000
_cell.length_b   1.000
_cell.length_c   1.000
_cell.angle_alpha   90.00
_cell.angle_beta   90.00
_cell.angle_gamma   90.00
#
_symmetry.space_group_name_H-M   'P 1'
#
loop_
_entity.id
_entity.type
_entity.pdbx_description
1 polymer ?
#
loop_
_entity_poly.entity_id
_entity_poly.type
_entity_poly.pdbx_seq_one_letter_code
_entity_poly.pdbx_strand_id
1 'polypeptide(L)'
;MPENKKAQNEQPEVVWNDSNMKSLYVNATNVVGGREEIMMLLGLNQAWSMGQGKVNVDIAERVVMTPYTAKRLAIMLAATLKAYEAKFGPVDIGVAKATAKKA
;
A
#
# COMPACT_ATOMS: atom_id res chain seq x y z
N MET A 1 20.50 -7.89 45.93
CA MET A 1 19.29 -7.69 45.10
C MET A 1 19.76 -7.15 43.76
N PRO A 2 19.65 -7.85 42.61
CA PRO A 2 19.96 -7.24 41.33
C PRO A 2 18.73 -6.49 40.80
N GLU A 3 18.91 -5.22 40.47
CA GLU A 3 17.89 -4.36 39.87
C GLU A 3 17.66 -4.74 38.40
N ASN A 4 16.40 -5.00 38.07
CA ASN A 4 15.96 -5.32 36.73
C ASN A 4 15.72 -4.02 35.94
N LYS A 5 16.75 -3.52 35.24
CA LYS A 5 16.60 -2.40 34.30
C LYS A 5 15.75 -2.85 33.10
N LYS A 6 14.45 -2.56 33.15
CA LYS A 6 13.58 -2.62 31.96
C LYS A 6 14.10 -1.57 30.97
N ALA A 7 14.71 -2.01 29.88
CA ALA A 7 15.03 -1.17 28.74
C ALA A 7 13.70 -0.61 28.19
N GLN A 8 13.43 0.65 28.50
CA GLN A 8 12.30 1.38 27.95
C GLN A 8 12.63 1.64 26.48
N ASN A 9 11.95 0.94 25.58
CA ASN A 9 12.02 1.19 24.13
C ASN A 9 11.44 2.60 23.87
N GLU A 10 12.28 3.62 23.95
CA GLU A 10 11.98 4.96 23.48
C GLU A 10 11.88 4.90 21.95
N GLN A 11 10.67 4.68 21.45
CA GLN A 11 10.41 4.86 20.02
C GLN A 11 10.60 6.34 19.70
N PRO A 12 11.36 6.69 18.65
CA PRO A 12 11.59 8.08 18.28
C PRO A 12 10.25 8.77 17.97
N GLU A 13 10.12 10.00 18.44
CA GLU A 13 8.98 10.86 18.13
C GLU A 13 8.96 11.17 16.63
N VAL A 14 7.83 10.92 15.97
CA VAL A 14 7.65 11.19 14.55
C VAL A 14 7.00 12.57 14.40
N VAL A 15 7.77 13.54 13.92
CA VAL A 15 7.26 14.87 13.59
C VAL A 15 6.75 14.86 12.15
N TRP A 16 5.44 15.08 11.99
CA TRP A 16 4.80 15.15 10.68
C TRP A 16 4.81 16.60 10.17
N ASN A 17 5.40 16.84 8.99
CA ASN A 17 5.30 18.11 8.28
C ASN A 17 4.56 17.87 6.96
N ASP A 18 3.36 18.42 6.86
CA ASP A 18 2.44 18.25 5.74
C ASP A 18 2.38 19.47 4.80
N SER A 19 3.26 20.46 4.99
CA SER A 19 3.23 21.73 4.24
C SER A 19 3.28 21.57 2.71
N ASN A 20 3.89 20.49 2.22
CA ASN A 20 4.02 20.18 0.79
C ASN A 20 3.24 18.91 0.39
N MET A 21 2.27 18.48 1.20
CA MET A 21 1.49 17.28 0.94
C MET A 21 0.63 17.46 -0.32
N LYS A 22 0.75 16.52 -1.26
CA LYS A 22 -0.09 16.46 -2.45
C LYS A 22 -1.21 15.44 -2.24
N SER A 23 -2.43 15.80 -2.60
CA SER A 23 -3.55 14.86 -2.68
C SER A 23 -3.75 14.40 -4.11
N LEU A 24 -3.83 13.09 -4.31
CA LEU A 24 -4.17 12.48 -5.60
C LEU A 24 -5.32 11.51 -5.41
N TYR A 25 -6.32 11.61 -6.28
CA TYR A 25 -7.30 10.54 -6.46
C TYR A 25 -6.66 9.42 -7.29
N VAL A 26 -6.87 8.17 -6.87
CA VAL A 26 -6.26 6.99 -7.50
C VAL A 26 -7.30 5.88 -7.51
N ASN A 27 -7.51 5.25 -8.67
CA ASN A 27 -8.36 4.05 -8.81
C ASN A 27 -7.60 2.88 -9.47
N ALA A 28 -6.34 3.08 -9.86
CA ALA A 28 -5.46 2.05 -10.37
C ALA A 28 -4.07 2.18 -9.75
N THR A 29 -3.52 1.07 -9.28
CA THR A 29 -2.21 1.01 -8.65
C THR A 29 -1.43 -0.20 -9.18
N ASN A 30 -0.12 -0.04 -9.32
CA ASN A 30 0.79 -1.14 -9.57
C ASN A 30 2.03 -1.00 -8.69
N VAL A 31 2.58 -2.13 -8.24
CA VAL A 31 3.77 -2.15 -7.40
C VAL A 31 4.86 -2.96 -8.08
N VAL A 32 6.02 -2.34 -8.29
CA VAL A 32 7.19 -2.95 -8.92
C VAL A 32 8.32 -3.00 -7.89
N GLY A 33 8.89 -4.20 -7.68
CA GLY A 33 9.96 -4.41 -6.70
C GLY A 33 11.33 -4.59 -7.35
N GLY A 34 12.35 -3.96 -6.75
CA GLY A 34 13.76 -4.22 -6.97
C GLY A 34 14.47 -4.60 -5.66
N ARG A 35 15.80 -4.85 -5.73
CA ARG A 35 16.60 -5.23 -4.54
C ARG A 35 16.71 -4.10 -3.52
N GLU A 36 16.89 -2.87 -4.01
CA GLU A 36 17.13 -1.69 -3.17
C GLU A 36 15.90 -0.79 -3.01
N GLU A 37 14.96 -0.89 -3.95
CA GLU A 37 13.82 0.04 -4.05
C GLU A 37 12.53 -0.67 -4.46
N ILE A 38 11.41 -0.13 -4.00
CA ILE A 38 10.06 -0.53 -4.37
C ILE A 38 9.34 0.72 -4.89
N MET A 39 8.75 0.59 -6.07
CA MET A 39 8.00 1.66 -6.72
C MET A 39 6.52 1.35 -6.68
N MET A 40 5.72 2.29 -6.17
CA MET A 40 4.26 2.29 -6.27
C MET A 40 3.85 3.31 -7.33
N LEU A 41 3.22 2.81 -8.39
CA LEU A 41 2.70 3.61 -9.49
C LEU A 41 1.23 3.87 -9.21
N LEU A 42 0.86 5.15 -9.12
CA LEU A 42 -0.49 5.60 -8.79
C LEU A 42 -1.09 6.29 -10.01
N GLY A 43 -2.27 5.86 -10.41
CA GLY A 43 -2.90 6.35 -11.62
C GLY A 43 -4.42 6.31 -11.62
N LEU A 44 -4.95 6.79 -12.74
CA LEU A 44 -6.35 6.79 -13.08
C LEU A 44 -6.57 5.86 -14.27
N ASN A 45 -7.35 4.81 -14.03
CA ASN A 45 -7.92 4.00 -15.08
C ASN A 45 -9.19 4.69 -15.59
N GLN A 46 -9.17 5.06 -16.86
CA GLN A 46 -10.28 5.66 -17.59
C GLN A 46 -11.02 4.62 -18.46
N ALA A 47 -11.33 3.44 -17.91
CA ALA A 47 -12.09 2.41 -18.62
C ALA A 47 -13.55 2.83 -18.84
N TRP A 48 -13.78 3.73 -19.80
CA TRP A 48 -15.12 4.12 -20.28
C TRP A 48 -15.56 3.30 -21.51
N SER A 49 -14.64 2.64 -22.23
CA SER A 49 -15.00 1.83 -23.39
C SER A 49 -15.17 0.36 -23.05
N MET A 50 -16.41 -0.03 -22.76
CA MET A 50 -16.82 -1.44 -22.85
C MET A 50 -16.52 -1.95 -24.26
N GLY A 51 -15.60 -2.90 -24.40
CA GLY A 51 -15.38 -3.65 -25.65
C GLY A 51 -13.95 -3.65 -26.21
N GLN A 52 -12.99 -2.93 -25.62
CA GLN A 52 -11.59 -3.06 -26.03
C GLN A 52 -10.82 -3.94 -25.04
N GLY A 53 -10.14 -4.98 -25.54
CA GLY A 53 -9.28 -5.87 -24.74
C GLY A 53 -8.01 -5.21 -24.18
N LYS A 54 -7.98 -3.87 -24.11
CA LYS A 54 -6.89 -3.07 -23.55
C LYS A 54 -7.48 -1.96 -22.69
N VAL A 55 -7.03 -1.90 -21.45
CA VAL A 55 -7.38 -0.86 -20.48
C VAL A 55 -6.21 0.10 -20.41
N ASN A 56 -6.42 1.35 -20.79
CA ASN A 56 -5.42 2.40 -20.63
C ASN A 56 -5.48 2.94 -19.20
N VAL A 57 -4.33 2.92 -18.52
CA VAL A 57 -4.15 3.48 -17.19
C VAL A 57 -3.20 4.67 -17.30
N ASP A 58 -3.71 5.86 -17.02
CA ASP A 58 -2.89 7.07 -16.94
C ASP A 58 -2.19 7.08 -15.58
N ILE A 59 -0.86 6.90 -15.58
CA ILE A 59 -0.07 6.98 -14.36
C ILE A 59 0.16 8.45 -14.04
N ALA A 60 -0.33 8.91 -12.88
CA ALA A 60 -0.26 10.30 -12.45
C ALA A 60 1.02 10.59 -11.64
N GLU A 61 1.39 9.69 -10.73
CA GLU A 61 2.54 9.86 -9.84
C GLU A 61 3.23 8.51 -9.57
N ARG A 62 4.51 8.58 -9.20
CA ARG A 62 5.27 7.42 -8.71
C ARG A 62 5.84 7.71 -7.32
N VAL A 63 5.69 6.75 -6.42
CA VAL A 63 6.28 6.79 -5.08
C VAL A 63 7.37 5.74 -5.00
N VAL A 64 8.60 6.16 -4.73
CA VAL A 64 9.76 5.27 -4.57
C VAL A 64 10.07 5.13 -3.09
N MET A 65 10.21 3.90 -2.62
CA MET A 65 10.42 3.57 -1.22
C MET A 65 11.55 2.56 -1.06
N THR A 66 12.22 2.60 0.09
CA THR A 66 13.05 1.48 0.52
C THR A 66 12.17 0.28 0.92
N PRO A 67 12.69 -0.96 0.87
CA PRO A 67 11.95 -2.15 1.28
C PRO A 67 11.38 -2.07 2.71
N TYR A 68 12.14 -1.47 3.64
CA TYR A 68 11.70 -1.27 5.02
C TYR A 68 10.47 -0.36 5.12
N THR A 69 10.48 0.74 4.35
CA THR A 69 9.36 1.70 4.33
C THR A 69 8.12 1.07 3.70
N ALA A 70 8.28 0.38 2.57
CA ALA A 70 7.20 -0.33 1.91
C ALA A 70 6.59 -1.42 2.81
N LYS A 71 7.40 -2.15 3.58
CA LYS A 71 6.91 -3.16 4.53
C LYS A 71 6.05 -2.53 5.64
N ARG A 72 6.49 -1.40 6.20
CA ARG A 72 5.72 -0.65 7.21
C ARG A 72 4.40 -0.16 6.64
N LEU A 73 4.43 0.42 5.44
CA LEU A 73 3.22 0.86 4.73
C LEU A 73 2.23 -0.31 4.55
N ALA A 74 2.69 -1.46 4.08
CA ALA A 74 1.83 -2.63 3.85
C ALA A 74 1.13 -3.10 5.14
N ILE A 75 1.85 -3.12 6.27
CA ILE A 75 1.27 -3.51 7.57
C ILE A 75 0.21 -2.50 8.01
N MET A 76 0.51 -1.20 7.96
CA MET A 76 -0.42 -0.15 8.37
C MET A 76 -1.66 -0.11 7.47
N LEU A 77 -1.47 -0.25 6.15
CA LEU A 77 -2.55 -0.29 5.19
C LEU A 77 -3.46 -1.51 5.40
N ALA A 78 -2.89 -2.70 5.58
CA ALA A 78 -3.66 -3.92 5.84
C ALA A 78 -4.47 -3.82 7.15
N ALA A 79 -3.88 -3.29 8.22
CA ALA A 79 -4.58 -3.07 9.48
C ALA A 79 -5.75 -2.08 9.32
N THR A 80 -5.54 -1.01 8.56
CA THR A 80 -6.56 0.02 8.28
C THR A 80 -7.71 -0.55 7.44
N LEU A 81 -7.40 -1.32 6.38
CA LEU A 81 -8.42 -1.99 5.56
C LEU A 81 -9.24 -2.99 6.38
N LYS A 82 -8.60 -3.78 7.25
CA LYS A 82 -9.32 -4.70 8.15
C LYS A 82 -10.30 -3.96 9.06
N ALA A 83 -9.89 -2.81 9.61
CA ALA A 83 -10.78 -1.99 10.43
C ALA A 83 -11.93 -1.37 9.62
N TYR A 84 -11.65 -0.96 8.38
CA TYR A 84 -12.67 -0.48 7.45
C TYR A 84 -13.70 -1.57 7.14
N GLU A 85 -13.26 -2.77 6.77
CA GLU A 85 -14.14 -3.88 6.42
C GLU A 85 -15.00 -4.36 7.59
N ALA A 86 -14.45 -4.35 8.81
CA ALA A 86 -15.21 -4.67 10.01
C ALA A 86 -16.38 -3.69 10.25
N LYS A 87 -16.25 -2.44 9.76
CA LYS A 87 -17.25 -1.38 9.93
C LYS A 87 -18.23 -1.29 8.76
N PHE A 88 -17.76 -1.48 7.53
CA PHE A 88 -18.53 -1.20 6.30
C PHE A 88 -18.80 -2.43 5.43
N GLY A 89 -18.29 -3.60 5.82
CA GLY A 89 -18.39 -4.84 5.04
C GLY A 89 -17.15 -5.13 4.19
N PRO A 90 -17.00 -6.36 3.70
CA PRO A 90 -15.83 -6.81 2.97
C PRO A 90 -15.68 -6.08 1.63
N VAL A 91 -14.44 -5.76 1.24
CA VAL A 91 -14.11 -5.20 -0.07
C VAL A 91 -13.74 -6.35 -1.00
N ASP A 92 -14.67 -6.74 -1.86
CA ASP A 92 -14.41 -7.73 -2.90
C ASP A 92 -13.71 -7.07 -4.10
N ILE A 93 -12.44 -7.44 -4.30
CA ILE A 93 -11.62 -6.98 -5.42
C ILE A 93 -11.64 -7.96 -6.61
N GLY A 94 -12.51 -8.99 -6.60
CA GLY A 94 -12.71 -9.92 -7.70
C GLY A 94 -11.48 -10.76 -8.07
N VAL A 95 -10.48 -10.83 -7.18
CA VAL A 95 -9.25 -11.59 -7.43
C VAL A 95 -9.57 -13.08 -7.26
N ALA A 96 -9.69 -13.80 -8.37
CA ALA A 96 -9.71 -15.26 -8.36
C ALA A 96 -8.45 -15.73 -7.63
N LYS A 97 -8.62 -16.41 -6.48
CA LYS A 97 -7.53 -17.05 -5.76
C LYS A 97 -6.75 -17.89 -6.77
N ALA A 98 -5.48 -17.58 -6.99
CA ALA A 98 -4.59 -18.43 -7.76
C ALA A 98 -4.55 -19.80 -7.08
N THR A 99 -5.33 -20.75 -7.58
CA THR A 99 -5.22 -22.16 -7.24
C THR A 99 -3.83 -22.60 -7.67
N ALA A 100 -2.94 -22.73 -6.69
CA ALA A 100 -1.67 -23.42 -6.85
C ALA A 100 -2.00 -24.84 -7.34
N LYS A 101 -1.82 -25.07 -8.64
CA LYS A 101 -1.87 -26.39 -9.24
C LYS A 101 -0.69 -27.15 -8.67
N LYS A 102 -0.93 -28.01 -7.69
CA LYS A 102 0.04 -29.04 -7.27
C LYS A 102 0.39 -29.85 -8.52
N ALA A 103 1.67 -29.82 -8.88
CA ALA A 103 2.28 -30.80 -9.78
C ALA A 103 2.40 -32.15 -9.07
#